data_AF-A0A2S3VW65-F1
#
_entry.id   AF-A0A2S3VW65-F1
#
_cell.length_a   1.000
_cell.length_b   1.000
_cell.length_c   1.000
_cell.angle_alpha   90.00
_cell.angle_beta   90.00
_cell.angle_gamma   90.00
#
_symmetry.space_group_name_H-M   'P 1'
#
loop_
_entity.id
_entity.type
_entity.pdbx_description
1 polymer ?
#
loop_
_entity_poly.entity_id
_entity_poly.type
_entity_poly.pdbx_seq_one_letter_code
_entity_poly.pdbx_strand_id
1 'polypeptide(L)'
;MKRRRITDDDAATFINILKSWDINKDGELNWNSFIASIQVITGYLYERTSLYKTKEGAIYKEFEVAKIQIRTGTKPKGSTMSRKNLLLAHSKLKLEIETLRAENLSLLQLHARYLRLLYENDIVPELDGL
;
A
#
# COMPACT_ATOMS: atom_id res chain seq x y z
N MET A 1 22.76 -11.68 10.30
CA MET A 1 21.86 -11.91 9.14
C MET A 1 21.04 -13.16 9.40
N LYS A 2 19.70 -13.11 9.32
CA LYS A 2 18.84 -14.27 9.58
C LYS A 2 18.36 -14.84 8.24
N ARG A 3 18.60 -16.14 8.01
CA ARG A 3 18.08 -16.90 6.87
C ARG A 3 16.88 -17.71 7.35
N ARG A 4 15.78 -17.69 6.60
CA ARG A 4 14.53 -18.39 6.94
C ARG A 4 14.04 -19.16 5.71
N ARG A 5 13.30 -20.24 5.92
CA ARG A 5 12.55 -20.90 4.86
C ARG A 5 11.38 -20.01 4.42
N ILE A 6 11.24 -19.82 3.11
CA ILE A 6 10.10 -19.09 2.50
C ILE A 6 8.80 -19.81 2.86
N THR A 7 7.85 -19.10 3.47
CA THR A 7 6.49 -19.58 3.70
C THR A 7 5.57 -19.22 2.52
N ASP A 8 4.35 -19.77 2.51
CA ASP A 8 3.36 -19.43 1.48
C ASP A 8 2.94 -17.94 1.55
N ASP A 9 2.88 -17.35 2.75
CA ASP A 9 2.62 -15.92 2.96
C ASP A 9 3.76 -15.03 2.42
N ASP A 10 5.01 -15.46 2.62
CA ASP A 10 6.18 -14.78 2.05
C ASP A 10 6.10 -14.81 0.51
N ALA A 11 5.75 -15.97 -0.07
CA ALA A 11 5.58 -16.10 -1.52
C ALA A 11 4.49 -15.18 -2.09
N ALA A 12 3.35 -15.05 -1.39
CA ALA A 12 2.30 -14.12 -1.76
C ALA A 12 2.77 -12.65 -1.69
N THR A 13 3.54 -12.31 -0.65
CA THR A 13 4.12 -10.98 -0.48
C THR A 13 5.11 -10.66 -1.60
N PHE A 14 5.97 -11.61 -1.98
CA PHE A 14 6.95 -11.45 -3.05
C PHE A 14 6.28 -11.26 -4.42
N ILE A 15 5.19 -11.98 -4.68
CA ILE A 15 4.38 -11.81 -5.88
C ILE A 15 3.74 -10.41 -5.90
N ASN A 16 3.25 -9.92 -4.77
CA ASN A 16 2.67 -8.58 -4.68
C ASN A 16 3.71 -7.49 -4.97
N ILE A 17 4.95 -7.64 -4.45
CA ILE A 17 6.07 -6.73 -4.76
C ILE A 17 6.30 -6.64 -6.27
N LEU A 18 6.30 -7.79 -6.97
CA LEU A 18 6.51 -7.82 -8.42
C LEU A 18 5.34 -7.18 -9.19
N LYS A 19 4.10 -7.36 -8.72
CA LYS A 19 2.91 -6.76 -9.34
C LYS A 19 2.83 -5.25 -9.17
N SER A 20 3.38 -4.73 -8.07
CA SER A 20 3.39 -3.29 -7.77
C SER A 20 4.66 -2.57 -8.22
N TRP A 21 5.59 -3.28 -8.88
CA TRP A 21 6.90 -2.73 -9.22
C TRP A 21 6.78 -1.53 -10.17
N ASP A 22 7.30 -0.38 -9.75
CA ASP A 22 7.32 0.85 -10.55
C ASP A 22 8.77 1.26 -10.84
N ILE A 23 9.17 1.22 -12.11
CA ILE A 23 10.53 1.57 -12.53
C ILE A 23 10.94 2.97 -12.04
N ASN A 24 9.99 3.90 -11.95
CA ASN A 24 10.28 5.28 -11.56
C ASN A 24 10.57 5.41 -10.06
N LYS A 25 10.05 4.48 -9.24
CA LYS A 25 10.20 4.50 -7.77
C LYS A 25 11.24 3.50 -7.29
N ASP A 26 11.18 2.30 -7.84
CA ASP A 26 11.94 1.12 -7.39
C ASP A 26 13.18 0.85 -8.28
N GLY A 27 13.30 1.56 -9.39
CA GLY A 27 14.38 1.39 -10.37
C GLY A 27 14.19 0.17 -11.26
N GLU A 28 15.26 -0.19 -11.99
CA GLU A 28 15.22 -1.31 -12.93
C GLU A 28 14.97 -2.65 -12.21
N LEU A 29 14.03 -3.44 -12.73
CA LEU A 29 13.74 -4.76 -12.20
C LEU A 29 14.82 -5.76 -12.62
N ASN A 30 15.68 -6.13 -11.67
CA ASN A 30 16.64 -7.21 -11.78
C ASN A 30 16.62 -8.03 -10.47
N TRP A 31 17.30 -9.17 -10.44
CA TRP A 31 17.26 -10.04 -9.26
C TRP A 31 17.86 -9.39 -8.02
N ASN A 32 18.85 -8.52 -8.18
CA ASN A 32 19.49 -7.85 -7.06
C ASN A 32 18.56 -6.78 -6.46
N SER A 33 17.90 -5.98 -7.30
CA SER A 33 16.92 -5.00 -6.86
C SER A 33 15.70 -5.68 -6.23
N PHE A 34 15.21 -6.78 -6.79
CA PHE A 34 14.11 -7.54 -6.20
C PHE A 34 14.46 -8.14 -4.83
N ILE A 35 15.64 -8.75 -4.69
CA ILE A 35 16.11 -9.28 -3.40
C ILE A 35 16.27 -8.15 -2.37
N ALA A 36 16.79 -6.99 -2.78
CA ALA A 36 16.90 -5.82 -1.91
C ALA A 36 15.52 -5.35 -1.43
N SER A 37 14.52 -5.25 -2.31
CA SER A 37 13.15 -4.88 -1.94
C SER A 37 12.51 -5.88 -0.98
N ILE A 38 12.72 -7.19 -1.20
CA ILE A 38 12.27 -8.22 -0.26
C ILE A 38 12.93 -8.03 1.11
N GLN A 39 14.23 -7.76 1.14
CA GLN A 39 14.97 -7.56 2.39
C GLN A 39 14.46 -6.34 3.17
N VAL A 40 14.13 -5.25 2.49
CA VAL A 40 13.55 -4.05 3.11
C VAL A 40 12.19 -4.36 3.74
N ILE A 41 11.33 -5.11 3.04
CA ILE A 41 9.96 -5.38 3.49
C ILE A 41 9.90 -6.46 4.58
N THR A 42 10.68 -7.52 4.43
CA THR A 42 10.60 -8.69 5.34
C THR A 42 11.70 -8.73 6.40
N GLY A 43 12.78 -7.95 6.24
CA GLY A 43 13.96 -7.99 7.09
C GLY A 43 14.86 -9.22 6.90
N TYR A 44 14.51 -10.13 5.97
CA TYR A 44 15.24 -11.37 5.71
C TYR A 44 15.93 -11.33 4.35
N LEU A 45 17.14 -11.91 4.28
CA LEU A 45 17.85 -12.08 3.01
C LEU A 45 17.53 -13.46 2.43
N TYR A 46 17.06 -13.48 1.18
CA TYR A 46 16.83 -14.69 0.41
C TYR A 46 17.80 -14.78 -0.77
N GLU A 47 18.32 -15.98 -1.01
CA GLU A 47 19.14 -16.24 -2.18
C GLU A 47 18.27 -16.42 -3.42
N ARG A 48 18.78 -15.96 -4.56
CA ARG A 48 18.12 -16.11 -5.87
C ARG A 48 17.65 -17.55 -6.12
N THR A 49 18.49 -18.54 -5.79
CA THR A 49 18.21 -19.97 -5.94
C THR A 49 17.00 -20.44 -5.13
N SER A 50 16.76 -19.83 -3.97
CA SER A 50 15.62 -20.14 -3.10
C SER A 50 14.32 -19.58 -3.68
N LEU A 51 14.38 -18.38 -4.27
CA LEU A 51 13.25 -17.75 -4.96
C LEU A 51 12.85 -18.52 -6.24
N TYR A 52 13.82 -19.14 -6.93
CA TYR A 52 13.54 -20.03 -8.07
C TYR A 52 12.82 -21.33 -7.68
N LYS A 53 13.20 -21.91 -6.54
CA LYS A 53 12.75 -23.24 -6.10
C LYS A 53 11.45 -23.22 -5.29
N THR A 54 10.79 -22.07 -5.17
CA THR A 54 9.46 -22.01 -4.55
C THR A 54 8.46 -22.88 -5.28
N LYS A 55 7.39 -23.28 -4.59
CA LYS A 55 6.36 -24.19 -5.11
C LYS A 55 5.95 -23.79 -6.54
N GLU A 56 6.14 -24.72 -7.47
CA GLU A 56 5.83 -24.57 -8.92
C GLU A 56 6.57 -23.46 -9.69
N GLY A 57 7.62 -22.88 -9.09
CA GLY A 57 8.37 -21.76 -9.66
C GLY A 57 7.55 -20.47 -9.78
N ALA A 58 6.53 -20.29 -8.93
CA ALA A 58 5.57 -19.19 -9.02
C ALA A 58 6.24 -17.80 -9.04
N ILE A 59 7.20 -17.55 -8.15
CA ILE A 59 7.92 -16.26 -8.08
C ILE A 59 8.73 -16.02 -9.35
N TYR A 60 9.40 -17.05 -9.88
CA TYR A 60 10.16 -16.91 -11.12
C TYR A 60 9.27 -16.56 -12.31
N LYS A 61 8.13 -17.25 -12.45
CA LYS A 61 7.16 -16.96 -13.50
C LYS A 61 6.67 -15.52 -13.40
N GLU A 62 6.32 -15.06 -12.20
CA GLU A 62 5.86 -13.68 -12.00
C GLU A 62 6.96 -12.65 -12.26
N PHE A 63 8.22 -12.96 -11.90
CA PHE A 63 9.37 -12.10 -12.15
C PHE A 63 9.57 -11.86 -13.65
N GLU A 64 9.48 -12.91 -14.47
CA GLU A 64 9.56 -12.78 -15.93
C GLU A 64 8.37 -12.01 -16.50
N VAL A 65 7.15 -12.23 -15.98
CA VAL A 65 5.95 -11.47 -16.38
C VAL A 65 6.12 -9.98 -16.06
N ALA A 66 6.55 -9.64 -14.85
CA ALA A 66 6.78 -8.26 -14.44
C ALA A 66 7.85 -7.58 -15.31
N LYS A 67 8.94 -8.30 -15.62
CA LYS A 67 10.00 -7.82 -16.52
C LYS A 67 9.49 -7.53 -17.92
N ILE A 68 8.63 -8.40 -18.47
CA ILE A 68 7.98 -8.18 -19.76
C ILE A 68 7.06 -6.95 -19.69
N GLN A 69 6.20 -6.85 -18.67
CA GLN A 69 5.26 -5.73 -18.50
C GLN A 69 5.96 -4.37 -18.42
N ILE A 70 7.06 -4.31 -17.66
CA ILE A 70 7.95 -3.16 -17.54
C ILE A 70 8.53 -2.79 -18.91
N ARG A 71 9.05 -3.77 -19.65
CA ARG A 71 9.67 -3.56 -20.97
C ARG A 71 8.66 -3.12 -22.03
N THR A 72 7.45 -3.65 -22.01
CA THR A 72 6.41 -3.34 -23.00
C THR A 72 5.65 -2.04 -22.67
N GLY A 73 5.95 -1.37 -21.55
CA GLY A 73 5.26 -0.14 -21.12
C GLY A 73 3.76 -0.35 -20.88
N THR A 74 3.28 -1.59 -20.93
CA THR A 74 1.93 -1.96 -20.57
C THR A 74 1.87 -1.91 -19.06
N LYS A 75 1.56 -0.71 -18.53
CA LYS A 75 1.00 -0.58 -17.19
C LYS A 75 0.02 -1.73 -17.01
N PRO A 76 0.09 -2.51 -15.92
CA PRO A 76 -0.85 -3.59 -15.69
C PRO A 76 -2.23 -3.00 -15.94
N LYS A 77 -2.98 -3.58 -16.89
CA LYS A 77 -4.37 -3.19 -17.13
C LYS A 77 -5.03 -3.31 -15.76
N GLY A 78 -5.23 -2.18 -15.08
CA GLY A 78 -6.03 -2.12 -13.88
C GLY A 78 -7.30 -2.89 -14.20
N SER A 79 -7.68 -3.81 -13.31
CA SER A 79 -8.79 -4.73 -13.55
C SER A 79 -9.90 -3.92 -14.22
N THR A 80 -10.22 -4.25 -15.47
CA THR A 80 -11.19 -3.47 -16.25
C THR A 80 -12.54 -3.71 -15.60
N MET A 81 -12.81 -2.94 -14.56
CA MET A 81 -14.09 -2.91 -13.90
C MET A 81 -15.06 -2.40 -14.96
N SER A 82 -16.14 -3.14 -15.21
CA SER A 82 -17.17 -2.67 -16.13
C SER A 82 -17.55 -1.23 -15.78
N ARG A 83 -17.78 -0.39 -16.79
CA ARG A 83 -18.18 1.02 -16.62
C ARG A 83 -19.29 1.18 -15.58
N LYS A 84 -20.22 0.21 -15.53
CA LYS A 84 -21.29 0.13 -14.53
C LYS A 84 -20.78 0.03 -13.09
N ASN A 85 -19.80 -0.84 -12.84
CA ASN A 85 -19.21 -1.02 -11.51
C ASN A 85 -18.35 0.18 -11.11
N LEU A 86 -17.67 0.80 -12.08
CA LEU A 86 -16.86 2.00 -11.85
C LEU A 86 -17.73 3.20 -11.46
N LEU A 87 -18.87 3.39 -12.11
CA LEU A 87 -19.86 4.40 -11.74
C LEU A 87 -20.46 4.14 -10.35
N LEU A 88 -20.71 2.88 -10.00
CA LEU A 88 -21.25 2.50 -8.69
C LEU A 88 -20.22 2.69 -7.57
N ALA A 89 -18.94 2.36 -7.82
CA ALA A 89 -17.85 2.65 -6.88
C ALA A 89 -17.69 4.16 -6.69
N HIS A 90 -17.71 4.93 -7.78
CA HIS A 90 -17.63 6.39 -7.73
C HIS A 90 -18.80 7.01 -6.94
N SER A 91 -20.04 6.54 -7.14
CA SER A 91 -21.18 7.06 -6.38
C SER A 91 -21.09 6.77 -4.89
N LYS A 92 -20.58 5.57 -4.51
CA LYS A 92 -20.34 5.21 -3.12
C LYS A 92 -19.27 6.09 -2.47
N LEU A 93 -18.12 6.24 -3.15
CA LEU A 93 -17.01 7.06 -2.66
C LEU A 93 -17.43 8.53 -2.52
N LYS A 94 -18.24 9.05 -3.45
CA LYS A 94 -18.76 10.42 -3.36
C LYS A 94 -19.62 10.61 -2.11
N LEU A 95 -20.51 9.66 -1.81
CA LEU A 95 -21.34 9.70 -0.61
C LEU A 95 -20.49 9.70 0.66
N GLU A 96 -19.48 8.83 0.72
CA GLU A 96 -18.57 8.72 1.86
C GLU A 96 -17.75 10.01 2.09
N ILE A 97 -17.32 10.67 1.00
CA ILE A 97 -16.66 11.98 1.10
C ILE A 97 -17.63 13.04 1.64
N GLU A 98 -18.89 13.01 1.24
CA GLU A 98 -19.91 13.95 1.74
C GLU A 98 -20.21 13.72 3.23
N THR A 99 -20.28 12.47 3.70
CA THR A 99 -20.47 12.17 5.13
C THR A 99 -19.26 12.62 5.96
N LEU A 100 -18.05 12.31 5.51
CA LEU A 100 -16.82 12.74 6.20
C LEU A 100 -16.69 14.27 6.27
N ARG A 101 -17.14 14.99 5.23
CA ARG A 101 -17.18 16.45 5.25
C ARG A 101 -18.16 16.99 6.29
N ALA A 102 -19.35 16.37 6.41
CA ALA A 102 -20.33 16.77 7.41
C ALA A 102 -19.83 16.52 8.83
N GLU A 103 -19.19 15.37 9.08
CA GLU A 103 -18.58 15.03 10.37
C GLU A 103 -17.43 15.97 10.73
N ASN A 104 -16.53 16.29 9.80
CA ASN A 104 -15.47 17.26 10.06
C ASN A 104 -16.04 18.65 10.40
N LEU A 105 -17.10 19.08 9.71
CA LEU A 105 -17.72 20.36 9.97
C LEU A 105 -18.38 20.40 11.37
N SER A 106 -19.03 19.31 11.78
CA SER A 106 -19.61 19.22 13.13
C SER A 106 -18.53 19.19 14.21
N LEU A 107 -17.42 18.48 13.98
CA LEU A 107 -16.26 18.48 14.89
C LEU A 107 -15.64 19.87 15.02
N LEU A 108 -15.48 20.60 13.92
CA LEU A 108 -14.97 21.98 13.95
C LEU A 108 -15.91 22.91 14.72
N GLN A 109 -17.23 22.77 14.55
CA GLN A 109 -18.22 23.54 15.31
C GLN A 109 -18.16 23.20 16.81
N LEU A 110 -18.05 21.91 17.14
CA LEU A 110 -17.91 21.46 18.52
C LEU A 110 -16.63 22.02 19.16
N HIS A 111 -15.51 21.97 18.43
CA HIS A 111 -14.22 22.49 18.89
C HIS A 111 -14.29 24.01 19.10
N ALA A 112 -14.89 24.75 18.17
CA ALA A 112 -15.08 26.20 18.33
C ALA A 112 -15.95 26.52 19.56
N ARG A 113 -17.00 25.73 19.82
CA ARG A 113 -17.85 25.89 21.01
C ARG A 113 -17.07 25.57 22.29
N TYR A 114 -16.24 24.55 22.27
CA TYR A 114 -15.39 24.18 23.40
C TYR A 114 -14.37 25.28 23.72
N LEU A 115 -13.64 25.80 22.72
CA LEU A 115 -12.72 26.93 22.90
C LEU A 115 -13.42 28.17 23.46
N ARG A 116 -14.63 28.46 22.96
CA ARG A 116 -15.45 29.56 23.47
C ARG A 116 -15.80 29.37 24.95
N LEU A 117 -16.20 28.16 25.35
CA LEU A 117 -16.48 27.86 26.76
C LEU A 117 -15.24 27.98 27.64
N LEU A 118 -14.07 27.53 27.17
CA LEU A 118 -12.81 27.70 27.90
C LEU A 118 -12.52 29.18 28.14
N TYR A 119 -12.65 30.00 27.10
CA TYR A 119 -12.43 31.45 27.19
C TYR A 119 -13.46 32.13 28.11
N GLU A 120 -14.75 31.81 27.97
CA GLU A 120 -15.82 32.42 28.78
C GLU A 120 -15.72 32.05 30.28
N ASN A 121 -15.08 30.93 30.61
CA ASN A 121 -14.92 30.46 31.99
C ASN A 121 -13.48 30.61 32.51
N ASP A 122 -12.61 31.31 31.78
CA ASP A 122 -11.18 31.50 32.13
C ASP A 122 -10.44 30.18 32.45
N ILE A 123 -10.83 29.11 31.75
CA ILE A 123 -10.25 27.77 31.93
C ILE A 123 -9.02 27.65 31.04
N VAL A 124 -7.85 27.47 31.65
CA VAL A 124 -6.62 27.10 30.95
C VAL A 124 -6.53 25.58 30.92
N PRO A 125 -6.58 24.92 29.74
CA PRO A 125 -6.44 23.47 29.67
C PRO A 125 -5.03 23.06 30.10
N GLU A 126 -4.94 22.15 31.07
CA GLU A 126 -3.68 21.53 31.46
C GLU A 126 -3.23 20.60 30.32
N LEU A 127 -2.07 20.91 29.73
CA LEU A 127 -1.40 20.05 28.76
C LEU A 127 -0.75 18.89 29.53
N ASP A 128 -1.56 17.91 29.93
CA ASP A 128 -1.03 16.66 30.46
C ASP A 128 -0.41 15.85 29.31
N GLY A 129 0.91 16.02 29.15
CA GLY A 129 1.80 15.06 28.50
C GLY A 129 1.89 15.10 26.97
N LEU A 130 2.90 15.80 26.48
CA LEU A 130 3.67 15.43 25.28
C LEU A 130 5.12 15.19 25.68
#